data_AF-A0A643ETJ1-F1
#
_entry.id   AF-A0A643ETJ1-F1
#
_cell.length_a   1.000
_cell.length_b   1.000
_cell.length_c   1.000
_cell.angle_alpha   90.00
_cell.angle_beta   90.00
_cell.angle_gamma   90.00
#
_symmetry.space_group_name_H-M   'P 1'
#
loop_
_entity.id
_entity.type
_entity.pdbx_description
1 polymer ?
#
loop_
_entity_poly.entity_id
_entity_poly.type
_entity_poly.pdbx_seq_one_letter_code
_entity_poly.pdbx_strand_id
1 'polypeptide(L)'
;GLMRGTVEPIGADVQDCKGELFDDCVNALRRIVTTLSTREDGHVLMAEPYEWNSPSWVANRLCELLPVPLKAKQKLMELMDAGMRIEIVHRYMKQHHIL
;
A
#
# COMPACT_ATOMS: atom_id res chain seq x y z
N GLY A 1 -0.01 22.21 22.46
CA GLY A 1 1.44 22.38 22.25
C GLY A 1 1.85 21.65 20.99
N LEU A 2 2.92 22.08 20.32
CA LEU A 2 3.45 21.40 19.13
C LEU A 2 4.17 20.10 19.54
N MET A 3 3.80 18.96 18.95
CA MET A 3 4.49 17.69 19.19
C MET A 3 5.90 17.72 18.60
N ARG A 4 6.89 17.21 19.36
CA ARG A 4 8.30 17.11 18.94
C ARG A 4 8.81 15.70 19.20
N GLY A 5 9.66 15.19 18.32
CA GLY A 5 10.31 13.89 18.45
C GLY A 5 11.56 13.83 17.56
N THR A 6 12.46 12.90 17.86
CA THR A 6 13.61 12.59 17.02
C THR A 6 13.19 11.56 15.97
N VAL A 7 13.66 11.71 14.74
CA VAL A 7 13.40 10.78 13.64
C VAL A 7 14.71 10.36 13.00
N GLU A 8 14.77 9.11 12.54
CA GLU A 8 15.86 8.59 11.72
C GLU A 8 15.28 8.21 10.35
N PRO A 9 15.86 8.72 9.24
CA PRO A 9 15.39 8.37 7.92
C PRO A 9 15.71 6.91 7.61
N ILE A 10 14.77 6.24 6.97
CA ILE A 10 14.96 4.89 6.43
C ILE A 10 15.28 5.03 4.94
N GLY A 11 16.16 4.17 4.42
CA GLY A 11 16.53 4.15 3.01
C GLY A 11 15.37 3.77 2.09
N ALA A 12 15.58 3.92 0.78
CA ALA A 12 14.63 3.47 -0.24
C ALA A 12 14.49 1.95 -0.23
N ASP A 13 13.34 1.47 -0.69
CA ASP A 13 13.04 0.04 -0.73
C ASP A 13 13.80 -0.71 -1.82
N VAL A 14 14.11 -1.97 -1.53
CA VAL A 14 14.45 -2.96 -2.54
C VAL A 14 13.19 -3.30 -3.34
N GLN A 15 13.27 -3.25 -4.67
CA GLN A 15 12.13 -3.47 -5.58
C GLN A 15 11.97 -4.93 -6.06
N ASP A 16 12.60 -5.88 -5.36
CA ASP A 16 12.49 -7.30 -5.70
C ASP A 16 11.13 -7.84 -5.23
N CYS A 17 10.32 -8.37 -6.15
CA CYS A 17 8.97 -8.84 -5.85
C CYS A 17 8.57 -9.97 -6.79
N LYS A 18 7.82 -10.94 -6.27
CA LYS A 18 7.20 -12.00 -7.07
C LYS A 18 6.13 -11.41 -7.97
N GLY A 19 6.29 -11.58 -9.29
CA GLY A 19 5.39 -11.00 -10.30
C GLY A 19 3.92 -11.40 -10.09
N GLU A 20 3.65 -12.68 -9.80
CA GLU A 20 2.28 -13.18 -9.59
C GLU A 20 1.54 -12.46 -8.44
N LEU A 21 2.22 -12.24 -7.31
CA LEU A 21 1.63 -11.57 -6.15
C LEU A 21 1.46 -10.08 -6.40
N PHE A 22 2.42 -9.50 -7.13
CA PHE A 22 2.38 -8.10 -7.51
C PHE A 22 1.20 -7.81 -8.44
N ASP A 23 0.98 -8.63 -9.46
CA ASP A 23 -0.12 -8.47 -10.41
C ASP A 23 -1.50 -8.53 -9.72
N ASP A 24 -1.69 -9.48 -8.81
CA ASP A 24 -2.91 -9.57 -7.99
C ASP A 24 -3.15 -8.27 -7.18
N CYS A 25 -2.11 -7.77 -6.52
CA CYS A 25 -2.18 -6.53 -5.74
C CYS A 25 -2.45 -5.31 -6.61
N VAL A 26 -1.80 -5.19 -7.78
CA VAL A 26 -2.05 -4.10 -8.75
C VAL A 26 -3.50 -4.12 -9.22
N ASN A 27 -4.02 -5.29 -9.58
CA ASN A 27 -5.40 -5.44 -10.04
C ASN A 27 -6.41 -5.07 -8.96
N ALA A 28 -6.15 -5.47 -7.72
CA ALA A 28 -7.00 -5.11 -6.60
C ALA A 28 -6.99 -3.60 -6.34
N LEU A 29 -5.81 -2.97 -6.33
CA LEU A 29 -5.70 -1.53 -6.14
C LEU A 29 -6.41 -0.75 -7.26
N ARG A 30 -6.26 -1.18 -8.53
CA ARG A 30 -6.99 -0.60 -9.66
C ARG A 30 -8.50 -0.69 -9.49
N ARG A 31 -9.02 -1.85 -9.07
CA ARG A 31 -10.46 -2.02 -8.79
C ARG A 31 -10.92 -1.03 -7.73
N ILE A 32 -10.17 -0.90 -6.62
CA ILE A 32 -10.49 0.03 -5.53
C ILE A 32 -10.50 1.48 -6.03
N VAL A 33 -9.46 1.90 -6.76
CA VAL A 33 -9.37 3.26 -7.33
C VAL A 33 -10.56 3.52 -8.26
N THR A 34 -10.86 2.61 -9.20
CA THR A 34 -11.99 2.76 -10.13
C THR A 34 -13.33 2.86 -9.39
N THR A 35 -13.60 1.98 -8.42
CA THR A 35 -14.86 1.99 -7.66
C THR A 35 -15.06 3.27 -6.84
N LEU A 36 -13.96 3.86 -6.36
CA LEU A 36 -14.05 5.05 -5.52
C LEU A 36 -14.04 6.35 -6.34
N SER A 37 -13.36 6.38 -7.50
CA SER A 37 -13.43 7.51 -8.44
C SER A 37 -14.81 7.70 -9.07
N THR A 38 -15.67 6.68 -9.07
CA THR A 38 -17.07 6.80 -9.53
C THR A 38 -17.99 7.47 -8.52
N ARG A 39 -17.51 7.78 -7.30
CA ARG A 39 -18.30 8.48 -6.28
C ARG A 39 -18.27 9.97 -6.59
N GLU A 40 -19.45 10.60 -6.66
CA GLU A 40 -19.61 12.03 -6.99
C GLU A 40 -19.16 12.98 -5.86
N ASP A 41 -18.55 12.45 -4.79
CA ASP A 41 -18.13 13.22 -3.62
C ASP A 41 -16.81 13.99 -3.83
N GLY A 42 -16.20 13.90 -5.02
CA GLY A 42 -15.00 14.64 -5.39
C GLY A 42 -13.75 14.22 -4.62
N HIS A 43 -13.81 13.11 -3.87
CA HIS A 43 -12.68 12.62 -3.09
C HIS A 43 -11.70 11.84 -3.95
N VAL A 44 -10.57 12.48 -4.26
CA VAL A 44 -9.40 11.79 -4.84
C VAL A 44 -8.66 11.07 -3.72
N LEU A 45 -8.63 9.73 -3.77
CA LEU A 45 -7.91 8.92 -2.76
C LEU A 45 -6.40 9.04 -2.90
N MET A 46 -5.92 9.15 -4.13
CA MET A 46 -4.50 9.10 -4.48
C MET A 46 -4.27 10.10 -5.61
N ALA A 47 -3.30 10.98 -5.42
CA ALA A 47 -2.92 11.93 -6.44
C ALA A 47 -2.14 11.23 -7.58
N GLU A 48 -2.36 11.69 -8.80
CA GLU A 48 -1.53 11.31 -9.95
C GLU A 48 -0.14 11.97 -9.87
N PRO A 49 0.92 11.35 -10.46
CA PRO A 49 0.88 10.15 -11.30
C PRO A 49 0.87 8.84 -10.52
N TYR A 50 0.13 7.85 -11.01
CA TYR A 50 0.13 6.51 -10.44
C TYR A 50 1.35 5.71 -10.87
N GLU A 51 2.06 5.08 -9.93
CA GLU A 51 3.21 4.23 -10.19
C GLU A 51 2.83 2.74 -10.17
N TRP A 52 2.00 2.32 -11.14
CA TRP A 52 1.50 0.94 -11.21
C TRP A 52 2.57 -0.15 -11.36
N ASN A 53 3.78 0.23 -11.77
CA ASN A 53 4.91 -0.68 -11.97
C ASN A 53 5.88 -0.69 -10.77
N SER A 54 5.55 0.03 -9.69
CA SER A 54 6.39 0.15 -8.48
C SER A 54 5.81 -0.70 -7.35
N PRO A 55 6.45 -1.82 -6.98
CA PRO A 55 6.06 -2.63 -5.81
C PRO A 55 5.93 -1.80 -4.53
N SER A 56 6.82 -0.83 -4.37
CA SER A 56 6.82 0.06 -3.21
C SER A 56 5.59 0.94 -3.16
N TRP A 57 5.28 1.58 -4.29
CA TRP A 57 4.12 2.45 -4.38
C TRP A 57 2.82 1.67 -4.16
N VAL A 58 2.64 0.55 -4.85
CA VAL A 58 1.43 -0.28 -4.76
C VAL A 58 1.24 -0.82 -3.35
N ALA A 59 2.29 -1.35 -2.72
CA ALA A 59 2.22 -1.84 -1.34
C ALA A 59 1.81 -0.73 -0.37
N ASN A 60 2.42 0.45 -0.46
CA ASN A 60 2.11 1.57 0.42
C ASN A 60 0.66 2.03 0.29
N ARG A 61 0.17 2.17 -0.95
CA ARG A 61 -1.22 2.53 -1.23
C ARG A 61 -2.21 1.51 -0.65
N LEU A 62 -1.94 0.22 -0.78
CA LEU A 62 -2.77 -0.82 -0.18
C LEU A 62 -2.70 -0.80 1.35
N CYS A 63 -1.50 -0.65 1.95
CA CYS A 63 -1.30 -0.55 3.41
C CYS A 63 -2.11 0.59 4.06
N GLU A 64 -2.21 1.73 3.37
CA GLU A 64 -3.03 2.86 3.82
C GLU A 64 -4.52 2.50 3.89
N LEU A 65 -5.00 1.70 2.93
CA LEU A 65 -6.39 1.28 2.82
C LEU A 65 -6.76 0.13 3.77
N LEU A 66 -5.80 -0.67 4.24
CA LEU A 66 -6.09 -1.81 5.11
C LEU A 66 -6.73 -1.36 6.43
N PRO A 67 -7.82 -2.01 6.88
CA PRO A 67 -8.45 -1.72 8.18
C PRO A 67 -7.70 -2.43 9.32
N VAL A 68 -6.40 -2.11 9.48
CA VAL A 68 -5.53 -2.66 10.54
C VAL A 68 -5.14 -1.57 11.56
N PRO A 69 -4.80 -1.96 12.81
CA PRO A 69 -4.37 -1.00 13.83
C PRO A 69 -3.17 -0.17 13.37
N LEU A 70 -3.09 1.08 13.82
CA LEU A 70 -2.02 2.01 13.41
C LEU A 70 -0.61 1.46 13.63
N LYS A 71 -0.39 0.73 14.73
CA LYS A 71 0.89 0.08 15.03
C LYS A 71 1.27 -0.99 13.99
N ALA A 72 0.28 -1.68 13.42
CA ALA A 72 0.52 -2.65 12.35
C ALA A 72 0.85 -1.93 11.03
N LYS A 73 0.14 -0.83 10.70
CA LYS A 73 0.49 0.02 9.54
C LYS A 73 1.93 0.54 9.67
N GLN A 74 2.30 1.07 10.83
CA GLN A 74 3.65 1.56 11.08
C GLN A 74 4.72 0.49 10.81
N LYS A 75 4.53 -0.73 11.35
CA LYS A 75 5.44 -1.84 11.10
C LYS A 75 5.54 -2.22 9.62
N LEU A 76 4.42 -2.16 8.88
CA LEU A 76 4.43 -2.39 7.44
C LEU A 76 5.25 -1.32 6.71
N MET A 77 5.11 -0.05 7.09
CA MET A 77 5.84 1.07 6.48
C MET A 77 7.34 1.11 6.86
N GLU A 78 7.75 0.41 7.91
CA GLU A 78 9.16 0.27 8.33
C GLU A 78 9.93 -0.83 7.56
N LEU A 79 9.22 -1.71 6.84
CA LEU A 79 9.85 -2.75 6.03
C LEU A 79 10.54 -2.12 4.82
N MET A 80 11.84 -2.34 4.66
CA MET A 80 12.65 -1.83 3.52
C MET A 80 12.62 -2.76 2.29
N ASP A 81 11.76 -3.76 2.31
CA ASP A 81 11.61 -4.77 1.26
C ASP A 81 10.18 -4.67 0.72
N ALA A 82 10.06 -4.18 -0.52
CA ALA A 82 8.77 -3.97 -1.14
C ALA A 82 8.08 -5.30 -1.47
N GLY A 83 8.83 -6.34 -1.85
CA GLY A 83 8.31 -7.68 -2.10
C GLY A 83 7.72 -8.29 -0.84
N MET A 84 8.43 -8.19 0.29
CA MET A 84 7.93 -8.65 1.58
C MET A 84 6.63 -7.94 1.98
N ARG A 85 6.55 -6.62 1.79
CA ARG A 85 5.29 -5.89 2.02
C ARG A 85 4.17 -6.37 1.11
N ILE A 86 4.43 -6.56 -0.19
CA ILE A 86 3.44 -7.11 -1.13
C ILE A 86 2.96 -8.48 -0.65
N GLU A 87 3.84 -9.38 -0.22
CA GLU A 87 3.46 -10.70 0.30
C GLU A 87 2.52 -10.61 1.52
N ILE A 88 2.82 -9.70 2.45
CA ILE A 88 2.00 -9.53 3.66
C ILE A 88 0.63 -8.94 3.29
N VAL A 89 0.61 -7.91 2.45
CA VAL A 89 -0.62 -7.26 1.98
C VAL A 89 -1.47 -8.24 1.19
N HIS A 90 -0.89 -8.96 0.23
CA HIS A 90 -1.57 -10.00 -0.56
C HIS A 90 -2.22 -11.05 0.34
N ARG A 91 -1.47 -11.57 1.31
CA ARG A 91 -1.97 -12.54 2.28
C ARG A 91 -3.15 -12.00 3.07
N TYR A 92 -3.05 -10.77 3.56
CA TYR A 92 -4.15 -10.12 4.27
C TYR A 92 -5.39 -10.01 3.39
N MET A 93 -5.24 -9.50 2.17
CA MET A 93 -6.35 -9.31 1.24
C MET A 93 -7.01 -10.63 0.87
N LYS A 94 -6.23 -11.70 0.69
CA LYS A 94 -6.74 -13.06 0.46
C LYS A 94 -7.53 -13.60 1.66
N GLN A 95 -7.01 -13.44 2.89
CA GLN A 95 -7.70 -13.86 4.12
C GLN A 95 -9.03 -13.13 4.33
N HIS A 96 -9.12 -11.89 3.87
CA HIS A 96 -10.30 -11.05 3.99
C HIS A 96 -11.20 -11.05 2.74
N HIS A 97 -10.96 -11.95 1.78
CA HIS A 97 -11.77 -12.11 0.55
C HIS A 97 -11.88 -10.82 -0.30
N ILE A 98 -10.80 -10.03 -0.33
CA ILE A 98 -10.68 -8.84 -1.17
C ILE A 98 -10.14 -9.20 -2.57
N LEU A 99 -9.27 -10.20 -2.63
CA LEU A 99 -8.78 -10.83 -3.85
C LEU A 99 -9.75 -11.90 -4.35
#